data_AF-A0A5C5V9E5-F1
#
_entry.id   AF-A0A5C5V9E5-F1
#
_cell.length_a   1.000
_cell.length_b   1.000
_cell.length_c   1.000
_cell.angle_alpha   90.00
_cell.angle_beta   90.00
_cell.angle_gamma   90.00
#
_symmetry.space_group_name_H-M   'P 1'
#
loop_
_entity.id
_entity.type
_entity.pdbx_description
1 polymer ?
#
loop_
_entity_poly.entity_id
_entity_poly.type
_entity_poly.pdbx_seq_one_letter_code
_entity_poly.pdbx_strand_id
1 'polypeptide(L)'
;MFSLTYRQTEGFGRSLVRLMDARVEIPDYTSLQKRAAKMEIALNATPKHGPIDVVVDSTGLKVFGEGEWKARKHGVSKRRTWRKLHLAIAPETGEIVAEESTDNDKHDADLVEPLIDQVEPPIEKFYGDGAYDQRKVYDALECEAAQPIIPPRKNAKIWRHANSNDYRLPRDEALRQIRRTSRKAWKIDVGYHVRSLVETTMHRVKTTFGDKLRSRKPPNQKTEARLRCAILNRFTQLGMPQFVWS
;
A
#
# COMPACT_ATOMS: atom_id res chain seq x y z
N MET A 1 -9.47 11.04 -10.34
CA MET A 1 -10.09 11.08 -11.67
C MET A 1 -10.10 12.51 -12.24
N PHE A 2 -10.98 13.41 -11.82
CA PHE A 2 -11.13 14.74 -12.47
C PHE A 2 -10.16 15.83 -12.04
N SER A 3 -9.30 15.55 -11.06
CA SER A 3 -8.28 16.51 -10.66
C SER A 3 -8.84 17.88 -10.23
N LEU A 4 -10.04 17.93 -9.65
CA LEU A 4 -10.70 19.15 -9.17
C LEU A 4 -10.30 19.51 -7.73
N THR A 5 -10.27 20.81 -7.44
CA THR A 5 -10.20 21.35 -6.06
C THR A 5 -11.59 21.34 -5.41
N TYR A 6 -11.70 21.45 -4.08
CA TYR A 6 -13.01 21.40 -3.41
C TYR A 6 -14.03 22.41 -3.95
N ARG A 7 -13.62 23.65 -4.29
CA ARG A 7 -14.49 24.66 -4.92
C ARG A 7 -14.96 24.25 -6.32
N GLN A 8 -14.06 23.66 -7.11
CA GLN A 8 -14.42 23.16 -8.43
C GLN A 8 -15.32 21.93 -8.32
N THR A 9 -15.11 21.05 -7.33
CA THR A 9 -15.98 19.91 -7.05
C THR A 9 -17.38 20.36 -6.66
N GLU A 10 -17.51 21.40 -5.82
CA GLU A 10 -18.79 22.02 -5.50
C GLU A 10 -19.49 22.54 -6.76
N GLY A 11 -18.79 23.35 -7.56
CA GLY A 11 -19.34 23.91 -8.81
C GLY A 11 -19.76 22.82 -9.80
N PHE A 12 -18.92 21.78 -9.97
CA PHE A 12 -19.21 20.63 -10.81
C PHE A 12 -20.46 19.88 -10.35
N GLY A 13 -20.57 19.61 -9.04
CA GLY A 13 -21.76 18.99 -8.47
C GLY A 13 -23.02 19.81 -8.70
N ARG A 14 -22.96 21.13 -8.51
CA ARG A 14 -24.10 22.03 -8.77
C ARG A 14 -24.51 22.02 -10.24
N SER A 15 -23.54 21.99 -11.16
CA SER A 15 -23.81 21.88 -12.60
C SER A 15 -24.48 20.55 -12.96
N LEU A 16 -24.02 19.43 -12.39
CA LEU A 16 -24.62 18.12 -12.63
C LEU A 16 -26.07 18.04 -12.12
N VAL A 17 -26.33 18.52 -10.91
CA VAL A 17 -27.68 18.54 -10.32
C VAL A 17 -28.65 19.34 -11.20
N ARG A 18 -28.22 20.51 -11.70
CA ARG A 18 -29.01 21.31 -12.64
C ARG A 18 -29.28 20.58 -13.95
N LEU A 19 -28.28 19.89 -14.49
CA LEU A 19 -28.40 19.17 -15.76
C LEU A 19 -29.32 17.94 -15.64
N MET A 20 -29.35 17.31 -14.47
CA MET A 20 -30.19 16.15 -14.17
C MET A 20 -31.60 16.52 -13.66
N ASP A 21 -31.93 17.81 -13.54
CA ASP A 21 -33.15 18.31 -12.88
C ASP A 21 -33.41 17.68 -11.50
N ALA A 22 -32.33 17.41 -10.76
CA ALA A 22 -32.41 16.78 -9.44
C ALA A 22 -32.63 17.82 -8.34
N ARG A 23 -33.43 17.48 -7.33
CA ARG A 23 -33.68 18.33 -6.14
C ARG A 23 -32.77 17.94 -4.97
N VAL A 24 -31.46 18.01 -5.18
CA VAL A 24 -30.45 17.68 -4.16
C VAL A 24 -29.53 18.86 -3.92
N GLU A 25 -29.36 19.25 -2.65
CA GLU A 25 -28.41 20.29 -2.28
C GLU A 25 -26.97 19.76 -2.29
N ILE A 26 -26.07 20.53 -2.92
CA ILE A 26 -24.65 20.24 -2.93
C ILE A 26 -23.97 20.98 -1.78
N PRO A 27 -23.27 20.26 -0.87
CA PRO A 27 -22.53 20.89 0.22
C PRO A 27 -21.48 21.86 -0.30
N ASP A 28 -21.28 22.96 0.42
CA ASP A 28 -20.22 23.91 0.08
C ASP A 28 -18.82 23.30 0.30
N TYR A 29 -17.81 23.90 -0.34
CA TYR A 29 -16.43 23.41 -0.29
C TYR A 29 -15.85 23.29 1.14
N THR A 30 -16.29 24.13 2.09
CA THR A 30 -15.83 24.09 3.48
C THR A 30 -16.41 22.88 4.19
N SER A 31 -17.69 22.60 3.95
CA SER A 31 -18.37 21.39 4.44
C SER A 31 -17.73 20.13 3.87
N LEU A 32 -17.45 20.09 2.57
CA LEU A 32 -16.72 18.98 1.93
C LEU A 32 -15.34 18.75 2.56
N GLN A 33 -14.56 19.82 2.77
CA GLN A 33 -13.23 19.72 3.35
C GLN A 33 -13.26 19.18 4.79
N LYS A 34 -14.19 19.68 5.63
CA LYS A 34 -14.35 19.23 7.01
C LYS A 34 -14.79 17.78 7.08
N ARG A 35 -15.73 17.37 6.21
CA ARG A 35 -16.25 16.00 6.17
C ARG A 35 -15.22 15.01 5.65
N ALA A 36 -14.42 15.39 4.65
CA ALA A 36 -13.34 14.54 4.13
C ALA A 36 -12.36 14.11 5.22
N ALA A 37 -12.08 14.95 6.23
CA ALA A 37 -11.19 14.58 7.32
C ALA A 37 -11.73 13.46 8.24
N LYS A 38 -13.04 13.19 8.18
CA LYS A 38 -13.75 12.22 9.03
C LYS A 38 -14.45 11.12 8.23
N MET A 39 -14.18 11.05 6.93
CA MET A 39 -14.86 10.12 6.06
C MET A 39 -14.24 8.73 6.22
N GLU A 40 -15.04 7.79 6.71
CA GLU A 40 -14.68 6.38 6.71
C GLU A 40 -14.90 5.81 5.31
N ILE A 41 -13.86 5.17 4.77
CA ILE A 41 -13.84 4.65 3.41
C ILE A 41 -13.46 3.17 3.49
N ALA A 42 -14.41 2.32 3.10
CA ALA A 42 -14.14 0.91 2.88
C ALA A 42 -13.35 0.73 1.58
N LEU A 43 -12.33 -0.14 1.60
CA LEU A 43 -11.58 -0.50 0.40
C LEU A 43 -12.42 -1.34 -0.57
N ASN A 44 -13.49 -1.97 -0.06
CA ASN A 44 -14.43 -2.81 -0.82
C ASN A 44 -13.70 -3.84 -1.70
N ALA A 45 -12.62 -4.45 -1.19
CA ALA A 45 -11.98 -5.57 -1.86
C ALA A 45 -12.98 -6.73 -1.97
N THR A 46 -12.87 -7.54 -3.02
CA THR A 46 -13.81 -8.63 -3.24
C THR A 46 -13.66 -9.66 -2.11
N PRO A 47 -14.74 -10.00 -1.38
CA PRO A 47 -14.67 -11.01 -0.33
C PRO A 47 -14.17 -12.34 -0.88
N LYS A 48 -13.24 -12.95 -0.18
CA LYS A 48 -12.68 -14.27 -0.53
C LYS A 48 -13.00 -15.26 0.57
N HIS A 49 -13.40 -16.47 0.16
CA HIS A 49 -13.55 -17.58 1.08
C HIS A 49 -12.23 -18.33 1.17
N GLY A 50 -11.67 -18.38 2.38
CA GLY A 50 -10.42 -19.07 2.67
C GLY A 50 -9.19 -18.16 2.73
N PRO A 51 -8.01 -18.73 3.03
CA PRO A 51 -6.78 -17.98 3.16
C PRO A 51 -6.36 -17.30 1.85
N ILE A 52 -5.70 -16.15 1.95
CA ILE A 52 -5.15 -15.43 0.80
C ILE A 52 -3.65 -15.16 0.98
N ASP A 53 -2.94 -15.07 -0.13
CA ASP A 53 -1.60 -14.50 -0.15
C ASP A 53 -1.69 -12.96 -0.09
N VAL A 54 -0.73 -12.32 0.56
CA VAL A 54 -0.65 -10.86 0.66
C VAL A 54 0.76 -10.40 0.30
N VAL A 55 0.84 -9.40 -0.58
CA VAL A 55 2.10 -8.74 -0.95
C VAL A 55 2.11 -7.33 -0.39
N VAL A 56 3.17 -6.98 0.35
CA VAL A 56 3.31 -5.68 0.99
C VAL A 56 4.57 -4.95 0.52
N ASP A 57 4.40 -3.67 0.20
CA ASP A 57 5.50 -2.72 -0.04
C ASP A 57 4.99 -1.29 0.23
N SER A 58 5.89 -0.32 0.30
CA SER A 58 5.54 1.09 0.50
C SER A 58 6.01 2.00 -0.65
N THR A 59 5.28 3.09 -0.85
CA THR A 59 5.62 4.10 -1.86
C THR A 59 5.47 5.52 -1.34
N GLY A 60 6.37 6.41 -1.77
CA GLY A 60 6.26 7.85 -1.51
C GLY A 60 5.19 8.55 -2.34
N LEU A 61 4.41 9.42 -1.69
CA LEU A 61 3.52 10.42 -2.27
C LEU A 61 3.94 11.82 -1.84
N LYS A 62 4.05 12.77 -2.77
CA LYS A 62 4.48 14.15 -2.49
C LYS A 62 3.30 14.98 -1.96
N VAL A 63 3.46 15.68 -0.84
CA VAL A 63 2.40 16.56 -0.29
C VAL A 63 2.59 18.00 -0.76
N PHE A 64 3.75 18.57 -0.47
CA PHE A 64 4.08 19.96 -0.80
C PHE A 64 5.58 20.11 -1.00
N GLY A 65 5.97 21.09 -1.79
CA GLY A 65 7.35 21.40 -2.11
C GLY A 65 7.45 21.90 -3.54
N GLU A 66 8.25 22.94 -3.75
CA GLU A 66 8.39 23.60 -5.04
C GLU A 66 8.65 22.59 -6.17
N GLY A 67 8.09 22.88 -7.36
CA GLY A 67 8.40 22.11 -8.55
C GLY A 67 9.90 22.09 -8.79
N GLU A 68 10.43 21.02 -9.37
CA GLU A 68 11.88 20.91 -9.58
C GLU A 68 12.46 22.10 -10.33
N TRP A 69 11.70 22.63 -11.29
CA TRP A 69 12.06 23.83 -12.04
C TRP A 69 12.21 25.07 -11.16
N LYS A 70 11.26 25.32 -10.25
CA LYS A 70 11.30 26.49 -9.36
C LYS A 70 12.42 26.38 -8.32
N ALA A 71 12.63 25.19 -7.76
CA ALA A 71 13.74 24.94 -6.84
C ALA A 71 15.10 25.13 -7.52
N ARG A 72 15.23 24.73 -8.81
CA ARG A 72 16.44 24.95 -9.62
C ARG A 72 16.66 26.42 -10.00
N LYS A 73 15.59 27.18 -10.26
CA LYS A 73 15.68 28.57 -10.74
C LYS A 73 15.72 29.64 -9.64
N HIS A 74 15.06 29.40 -8.51
CA HIS A 74 14.83 30.43 -7.48
C HIS A 74 15.25 29.99 -6.06
N GLY A 75 15.95 28.86 -5.93
CA GLY A 75 16.30 28.29 -4.63
C GLY A 75 15.11 27.62 -3.94
N VAL A 76 15.36 26.98 -2.80
CA VAL A 76 14.35 26.22 -2.04
C VAL A 76 13.71 27.14 -1.00
N SER A 77 12.45 27.57 -1.23
CA SER A 77 11.72 28.37 -0.23
C SER A 77 10.88 27.52 0.73
N LYS A 78 10.52 26.28 0.34
CA LYS A 78 9.72 25.34 1.15
C LYS A 78 10.29 23.93 1.09
N ARG A 79 10.48 23.30 2.26
CA ARG A 79 10.95 21.91 2.41
C ARG A 79 9.98 20.97 1.69
N ARG A 80 10.52 20.03 0.90
CA ARG A 80 9.74 18.97 0.24
C ARG A 80 9.28 17.99 1.31
N THR A 81 7.97 17.81 1.43
CA THR A 81 7.36 16.84 2.35
C THR A 81 6.75 15.71 1.53
N TRP A 82 7.05 14.48 1.94
CA TRP A 82 6.46 13.27 1.39
C TRP A 82 5.72 12.52 2.48
N ARG A 83 4.81 11.66 2.05
CA ARG A 83 4.10 10.67 2.87
C ARG A 83 4.42 9.30 2.29
N LYS A 84 4.57 8.31 3.15
CA LYS A 84 4.63 6.91 2.72
C LYS A 84 3.21 6.36 2.70
N LEU A 85 2.84 5.74 1.59
CA LEU A 85 1.65 4.91 1.46
C LEU A 85 2.11 3.46 1.41
N HIS A 86 1.77 2.71 2.46
CA HIS A 86 2.01 1.27 2.57
C HIS A 86 0.79 0.57 2.00
N LEU A 87 1.02 -0.38 1.09
CA LEU A 87 -0.05 -1.13 0.44
C LEU A 87 0.13 -2.62 0.68
N ALA A 88 -0.94 -3.28 1.06
CA ALA A 88 -1.07 -4.73 1.03
C ALA A 88 -2.05 -5.10 -0.10
N ILE A 89 -1.61 -5.97 -1.01
CA ILE A 89 -2.46 -6.42 -2.12
C ILE A 89 -2.64 -7.93 -2.10
N ALA A 90 -3.80 -8.40 -2.55
CA ALA A 90 -4.00 -9.80 -2.91
C ALA A 90 -3.42 -10.01 -4.32
N PRO A 91 -2.36 -10.83 -4.51
CA PRO A 91 -1.70 -10.96 -5.80
C PRO A 91 -2.57 -11.64 -6.86
N GLU A 92 -3.52 -12.50 -6.43
CA GLU A 92 -4.44 -13.20 -7.33
C GLU A 92 -5.39 -12.23 -8.06
N THR A 93 -5.91 -11.22 -7.35
CA THR A 93 -6.88 -10.27 -7.91
C THR A 93 -6.26 -8.92 -8.28
N GLY A 94 -5.10 -8.58 -7.71
CA GLY A 94 -4.50 -7.26 -7.82
C GLY A 94 -5.28 -6.17 -7.06
N GLU A 95 -6.19 -6.56 -6.17
CA GLU A 95 -6.91 -5.64 -5.27
C GLU A 95 -6.08 -5.28 -4.04
N ILE A 96 -6.24 -4.06 -3.57
CA ILE A 96 -5.67 -3.56 -2.33
C ILE A 96 -6.58 -4.02 -1.19
N VAL A 97 -6.02 -4.86 -0.30
CA VAL A 97 -6.74 -5.42 0.85
C VAL A 97 -6.48 -4.64 2.14
N ALA A 98 -5.34 -3.97 2.24
CA ALA A 98 -5.07 -3.03 3.32
C ALA A 98 -4.17 -1.88 2.84
N GLU A 99 -4.28 -0.74 3.50
CA GLU A 99 -3.36 0.39 3.30
C GLU A 99 -3.16 1.16 4.58
N GLU A 100 -2.00 1.82 4.69
CA GLU A 100 -1.75 2.81 5.73
C GLU A 100 -0.89 3.95 5.18
N SER A 101 -1.19 5.18 5.58
CA SER A 101 -0.42 6.36 5.17
C SER A 101 0.29 7.01 6.36
N THR A 102 1.63 7.02 6.32
CA THR A 102 2.48 7.56 7.39
C THR A 102 3.36 8.74 6.95
N ASP A 103 4.01 9.38 7.92
CA ASP A 103 5.19 10.21 7.67
C ASP A 103 6.38 9.35 7.20
N ASN A 104 7.43 10.02 6.72
CA ASN A 104 8.61 9.36 6.13
C ASN A 104 9.54 8.67 7.14
N ASP A 105 9.45 9.05 8.41
CA ASP A 105 10.29 8.58 9.51
C ASP A 105 9.87 7.20 10.04
N LYS A 106 8.66 6.75 9.72
CA LYS A 106 8.15 5.44 10.10
C LYS A 106 8.81 4.33 9.27
N HIS A 107 9.21 3.26 9.96
CA HIS A 107 9.78 2.08 9.31
C HIS A 107 8.65 1.20 8.76
N ASP A 108 8.86 0.62 7.58
CA ASP A 108 7.83 -0.17 6.92
C ASP A 108 7.44 -1.42 7.74
N ALA A 109 8.39 -1.94 8.53
CA ALA A 109 8.14 -3.02 9.48
C ALA A 109 7.20 -2.64 10.66
N ASP A 110 7.05 -1.35 11.00
CA ASP A 110 6.10 -0.91 12.03
C ASP A 110 4.65 -0.97 11.52
N LEU A 111 4.46 -1.12 10.21
CA LEU A 111 3.14 -1.10 9.57
C LEU A 111 2.61 -2.50 9.25
N VAL A 112 3.35 -3.56 9.57
CA VAL A 112 2.88 -4.93 9.30
C VAL A 112 1.63 -5.26 10.11
N GLU A 113 1.66 -5.07 11.43
CA GLU A 113 0.49 -5.31 12.30
C GLU A 113 -0.73 -4.48 11.86
N PRO A 114 -0.66 -3.14 11.71
CA PRO A 114 -1.79 -2.34 11.22
C PRO A 114 -2.34 -2.73 9.84
N LEU A 115 -1.51 -3.34 8.99
CA LEU A 115 -1.95 -3.81 7.69
C LEU A 115 -2.65 -5.16 7.81
N ILE A 116 -2.12 -6.10 8.61
CA ILE A 116 -2.74 -7.40 8.81
C ILE A 116 -4.11 -7.26 9.50
N ASP A 117 -4.23 -6.38 10.51
CA ASP A 117 -5.50 -6.11 11.21
C ASP A 117 -6.63 -5.65 10.27
N GLN A 118 -6.30 -5.12 9.09
CA GLN A 118 -7.29 -4.69 8.10
C GLN A 118 -7.68 -5.79 7.11
N VAL A 119 -6.93 -6.90 7.04
CA VAL A 119 -7.19 -8.00 6.11
C VAL A 119 -8.21 -8.94 6.75
N GLU A 120 -9.42 -8.98 6.20
CA GLU A 120 -10.51 -9.79 6.75
C GLU A 120 -10.29 -11.31 6.60
N PRO A 121 -9.81 -11.84 5.45
CA PRO A 121 -9.52 -13.27 5.32
C PRO A 121 -8.19 -13.65 5.99
N PRO A 122 -8.01 -14.91 6.43
CA PRO A 122 -6.72 -15.39 6.93
C PRO A 122 -5.60 -15.20 5.90
N ILE A 123 -4.40 -14.86 6.35
CA ILE A 123 -3.24 -14.68 5.47
C ILE A 123 -2.47 -16.01 5.40
N GLU A 124 -2.38 -16.62 4.22
CA GLU A 124 -1.58 -17.83 3.99
C GLU A 124 -0.09 -17.50 3.90
N LYS A 125 0.27 -16.59 2.98
CA LYS A 125 1.66 -16.15 2.77
C LYS A 125 1.77 -14.65 2.77
N PHE A 126 2.79 -14.14 3.44
CA PHE A 126 3.14 -12.73 3.45
C PHE A 126 4.42 -12.51 2.65
N TYR A 127 4.34 -11.74 1.57
CA TYR A 127 5.47 -11.38 0.73
C TYR A 127 5.93 -9.96 1.06
N GLY A 128 7.18 -9.82 1.49
CA GLY A 128 7.81 -8.53 1.79
C GLY A 128 9.23 -8.47 1.27
N ASP A 129 9.77 -7.27 1.11
CA ASP A 129 11.18 -7.08 0.76
C ASP A 129 12.12 -7.26 1.97
N GLY A 130 13.44 -7.10 1.77
CA GLY A 130 14.41 -7.29 2.85
C GLY A 130 14.33 -6.24 3.98
N ALA A 131 13.58 -5.16 3.83
CA ALA A 131 13.36 -4.18 4.89
C ALA A 131 12.49 -4.77 6.02
N TYR A 132 11.57 -5.67 5.66
CA TYR A 132 10.70 -6.43 6.56
C TYR A 132 11.42 -7.57 7.32
N ASP A 133 12.70 -7.84 7.03
CA ASP A 133 13.50 -8.84 7.76
C ASP A 133 13.85 -8.38 9.19
N GLN A 134 12.85 -8.33 10.07
CA GLN A 134 12.92 -7.84 11.45
C GLN A 134 12.09 -8.73 12.38
N ARG A 135 12.56 -8.93 13.62
CA ARG A 135 11.95 -9.91 14.54
C ARG A 135 10.46 -9.69 14.77
N LYS A 136 10.06 -8.45 15.09
CA LYS A 136 8.66 -8.04 15.26
C LYS A 136 7.75 -8.42 14.08
N VAL A 137 8.26 -8.41 12.86
CA VAL A 137 7.49 -8.81 11.66
C VAL A 137 7.25 -10.32 11.68
N TYR A 138 8.27 -11.11 12.00
CA TYR A 138 8.10 -12.56 12.13
C TYR A 138 7.20 -12.93 13.31
N ASP A 139 7.31 -12.21 14.43
CA ASP A 139 6.46 -12.43 15.60
C ASP A 139 4.98 -12.13 15.27
N ALA A 140 4.70 -11.02 14.57
CA ALA A 140 3.35 -10.69 14.10
C ALA A 140 2.79 -11.73 13.11
N LEU A 141 3.61 -12.19 12.17
CA LEU A 141 3.19 -13.21 11.20
C LEU A 141 2.99 -14.59 11.83
N GLU A 142 3.74 -14.91 12.88
CA GLU A 142 3.55 -16.15 13.66
C GLU A 142 2.22 -16.13 14.43
N CYS A 143 1.83 -15.00 15.03
CA CYS A 143 0.52 -14.82 15.65
C CYS A 143 -0.63 -15.05 14.66
N GLU A 144 -0.45 -14.63 13.42
CA GLU A 144 -1.43 -14.74 12.33
C GLU A 144 -1.34 -16.08 11.56
N ALA A 145 -0.44 -16.98 12.00
CA ALA A 145 -0.12 -18.23 11.32
C ALA A 145 0.23 -18.06 9.82
N ALA A 146 0.71 -16.88 9.44
CA ALA A 146 1.05 -16.53 8.07
C ALA A 146 2.49 -16.90 7.75
N GLN A 147 2.72 -17.54 6.60
CA GLN A 147 4.06 -17.93 6.16
C GLN A 147 4.85 -16.70 5.66
N PRO A 148 5.99 -16.34 6.28
CA PRO A 148 6.79 -15.20 5.83
C PRO A 148 7.66 -15.56 4.62
N ILE A 149 7.38 -14.94 3.47
CA ILE A 149 8.21 -14.98 2.26
C ILE A 149 9.01 -13.68 2.15
N ILE A 150 9.98 -13.53 3.06
CA ILE A 150 10.82 -12.34 3.20
C ILE A 150 12.29 -12.73 2.97
N PRO A 151 13.01 -12.09 2.04
CA PRO A 151 14.37 -12.46 1.72
C PRO A 151 15.32 -11.95 2.83
N PRO A 152 16.04 -12.84 3.56
CA PRO A 152 16.88 -12.42 4.68
C PRO A 152 17.94 -11.39 4.25
N ARG A 153 18.33 -10.44 5.11
CA ARG A 153 19.35 -9.43 4.74
C ARG A 153 20.69 -10.08 4.38
N LYS A 154 21.52 -9.40 3.57
CA LYS A 154 22.79 -9.96 3.04
C LYS A 154 23.72 -10.55 4.12
N ASN A 155 23.79 -9.91 5.28
CA ASN A 155 24.63 -10.30 6.41
C ASN A 155 23.83 -10.92 7.57
N ALA A 156 22.65 -11.45 7.28
CA ALA A 156 21.79 -12.06 8.27
C ALA A 156 22.45 -13.28 8.91
N LYS A 157 22.45 -13.30 10.24
CA LYS A 157 22.85 -14.44 11.06
C LYS A 157 21.61 -15.21 11.50
N ILE A 158 21.81 -16.50 11.78
CA ILE A 158 20.78 -17.37 12.35
C ILE A 158 20.40 -16.78 13.72
N TRP A 159 19.10 -16.62 13.98
CA TRP A 159 18.62 -16.16 15.28
C TRP A 159 18.57 -17.29 16.30
N ARG A 160 18.12 -18.49 15.88
CA ARG A 160 18.02 -19.68 16.72
C ARG A 160 18.86 -20.82 16.14
N HIS A 161 19.97 -21.13 16.82
CA HIS A 161 20.87 -22.21 16.43
C HIS A 161 20.22 -23.58 16.63
N ALA A 162 20.58 -24.55 15.79
CA ALA A 162 19.93 -25.87 15.73
C ALA A 162 20.15 -26.76 16.96
N ASN A 163 20.97 -26.33 17.92
CA ASN A 163 21.26 -27.08 19.16
C ASN A 163 20.18 -26.89 20.23
N SER A 164 19.18 -26.02 19.99
CA SER A 164 17.96 -25.94 20.80
C SER A 164 16.91 -26.92 20.25
N ASN A 165 16.23 -27.66 21.12
CA ASN A 165 15.09 -28.52 20.77
C ASN A 165 13.80 -27.74 20.39
N ASP A 166 13.98 -26.47 20.03
CA ASP A 166 12.94 -25.49 19.83
C ASP A 166 12.45 -25.46 18.37
N TYR A 167 11.28 -24.85 18.18
CA TYR A 167 10.73 -24.53 16.87
C TYR A 167 11.75 -23.81 15.97
N ARG A 168 11.87 -24.28 14.72
CA ARG A 168 12.76 -23.70 13.72
C ARG A 168 12.08 -22.48 13.11
N LEU A 169 12.72 -21.32 13.29
CA LEU A 169 12.20 -20.08 12.74
C LEU A 169 12.23 -20.12 11.19
N PRO A 170 11.13 -19.77 10.50
CA PRO A 170 11.07 -19.75 9.04
C PRO A 170 12.22 -18.96 8.38
N ARG A 171 12.59 -17.83 9.00
CA ARG A 171 13.75 -17.02 8.59
C ARG A 171 15.06 -17.80 8.57
N ASP A 172 15.32 -18.59 9.61
CA ASP A 172 16.57 -19.34 9.75
C ASP A 172 16.60 -20.53 8.80
N GLU A 173 15.45 -21.11 8.48
CA GLU A 173 15.32 -22.12 7.43
C GLU A 173 15.62 -21.52 6.05
N ALA A 174 15.08 -20.34 5.74
CA ALA A 174 15.43 -19.60 4.54
C ALA A 174 16.94 -19.33 4.46
N LEU A 175 17.59 -18.92 5.55
CA LEU A 175 19.05 -18.76 5.61
C LEU A 175 19.80 -20.07 5.34
N ARG A 176 19.37 -21.19 5.92
CA ARG A 176 19.98 -22.51 5.69
C ARG A 176 19.82 -22.94 4.23
N GLN A 177 18.64 -22.77 3.63
CA GLN A 177 18.40 -23.11 2.23
C GLN A 177 19.23 -22.25 1.29
N ILE A 178 19.31 -20.93 1.53
CA ILE A 178 20.13 -19.99 0.75
C ILE A 178 21.61 -20.38 0.79
N ARG A 179 22.12 -20.82 1.95
CA ARG A 179 23.52 -21.28 2.11
C ARG A 179 23.80 -22.60 1.38
N ARG A 180 22.81 -23.49 1.27
CA ARG A 180 22.94 -24.77 0.57
C ARG A 180 22.84 -24.63 -0.95
N THR A 181 22.01 -23.69 -1.42
CA THR A 181 21.73 -23.50 -2.84
C THR A 181 22.26 -22.14 -3.30
N SER A 182 21.40 -21.15 -3.42
CA SER A 182 21.75 -19.75 -3.61
C SER A 182 20.54 -18.88 -3.27
N ARG A 183 20.75 -17.57 -3.09
CA ARG A 183 19.65 -16.61 -2.92
C ARG A 183 18.71 -16.57 -4.14
N LYS A 184 19.26 -16.77 -5.34
CA LYS A 184 18.49 -16.78 -6.59
C LYS A 184 17.59 -18.01 -6.65
N ALA A 185 18.14 -19.19 -6.38
CA ALA A 185 17.38 -20.45 -6.32
C ALA A 185 16.28 -20.37 -5.26
N TRP A 186 16.60 -19.96 -4.04
CA TRP A 186 15.62 -19.79 -2.97
C TRP A 186 14.44 -18.90 -3.37
N LYS A 187 14.70 -17.76 -4.03
CA LYS A 187 13.63 -16.86 -4.50
C LYS A 187 12.69 -17.52 -5.51
N ILE A 188 13.21 -18.41 -6.36
CA ILE A 188 12.40 -19.16 -7.33
C ILE A 188 11.58 -20.21 -6.58
N ASP A 189 12.23 -20.99 -5.70
CA ASP A 189 11.59 -22.09 -4.95
C ASP A 189 10.40 -21.61 -4.12
N VAL A 190 10.51 -20.44 -3.47
CA VAL A 190 9.45 -19.89 -2.61
C VAL A 190 8.46 -18.97 -3.35
N GLY A 191 8.58 -18.84 -4.68
CA GLY A 191 7.69 -18.00 -5.48
C GLY A 191 7.81 -16.50 -5.19
N TYR A 192 8.97 -16.01 -4.72
CA TYR A 192 9.16 -14.61 -4.30
C TYR A 192 8.84 -13.57 -5.40
N HIS A 193 8.86 -13.96 -6.67
CA HIS A 193 8.63 -13.06 -7.81
C HIS A 193 7.21 -12.46 -7.85
N VAL A 194 6.24 -13.09 -7.17
CA VAL A 194 4.88 -12.56 -6.94
C VAL A 194 4.92 -11.16 -6.32
N ARG A 195 5.99 -10.84 -5.55
CA ARG A 195 6.17 -9.52 -4.94
C ARG A 195 6.12 -8.37 -5.95
N SER A 196 6.53 -8.57 -7.20
CA SER A 196 6.52 -7.51 -8.22
C SER A 196 5.13 -6.95 -8.54
N LEU A 197 4.05 -7.67 -8.20
CA LEU A 197 2.68 -7.22 -8.43
C LEU A 197 2.31 -5.98 -7.61
N VAL A 198 2.86 -5.81 -6.40
CA VAL A 198 2.58 -4.62 -5.59
C VAL A 198 3.18 -3.36 -6.23
N GLU A 199 4.34 -3.47 -6.86
CA GLU A 199 4.98 -2.37 -7.60
C GLU A 199 4.09 -1.94 -8.78
N THR A 200 3.46 -2.92 -9.46
CA THR A 200 2.48 -2.66 -10.52
C THR A 200 1.25 -1.93 -9.98
N THR A 201 0.72 -2.34 -8.83
CA THR A 201 -0.40 -1.64 -8.19
C THR A 201 -0.03 -0.22 -7.77
N MET A 202 1.16 0.00 -7.19
CA MET A 202 1.66 1.34 -6.87
C MET A 202 1.80 2.21 -8.11
N HIS A 203 2.31 1.64 -9.21
CA HIS A 203 2.39 2.32 -10.49
C HIS A 203 0.99 2.74 -10.96
N ARG A 204 0.01 1.84 -10.90
CA ARG A 204 -1.39 2.16 -11.25
C ARG A 204 -1.98 3.28 -10.38
N VAL A 205 -1.75 3.26 -9.07
CA VAL A 205 -2.17 4.35 -8.16
C VAL A 205 -1.58 5.68 -8.62
N LYS A 206 -0.26 5.74 -8.85
CA LYS A 206 0.43 6.98 -9.25
C LYS A 206 0.03 7.47 -10.63
N THR A 207 -0.12 6.57 -11.60
CA THR A 207 -0.51 6.93 -12.97
C THR A 207 -1.95 7.43 -13.01
N THR A 208 -2.85 6.82 -12.23
CA THR A 208 -4.28 7.17 -12.22
C THR A 208 -4.59 8.45 -11.44
N PHE A 209 -3.92 8.67 -10.30
CA PHE A 209 -4.25 9.75 -9.37
C PHE A 209 -3.14 10.79 -9.19
N GLY A 210 -1.99 10.58 -9.81
CA GLY A 210 -0.79 11.38 -9.66
C GLY A 210 0.04 10.98 -8.44
N ASP A 211 1.31 11.39 -8.48
CA ASP A 211 2.32 11.19 -7.43
C ASP A 211 2.17 12.15 -6.23
N LYS A 212 1.20 13.07 -6.29
CA LYS A 212 1.00 14.13 -5.30
C LYS A 212 -0.32 14.00 -4.57
N LEU A 213 -0.29 14.22 -3.26
CA LEU A 213 -1.46 14.47 -2.43
C LEU A 213 -1.85 15.95 -2.54
N ARG A 214 -3.15 16.23 -2.62
CA ARG A 214 -3.70 17.59 -2.74
C ARG A 214 -4.01 18.18 -1.38
N SER A 215 -4.39 17.33 -0.45
CA SER A 215 -4.75 17.70 0.91
C SER A 215 -3.54 18.17 1.70
N ARG A 216 -3.71 19.26 2.46
CA ARG A 216 -2.61 19.84 3.27
C ARG A 216 -2.58 19.32 4.71
N LYS A 217 -3.73 18.90 5.24
CA LYS A 217 -3.85 18.39 6.62
C LYS A 217 -3.65 16.87 6.62
N PRO A 218 -2.90 16.29 7.58
CA PRO A 218 -2.65 14.85 7.63
C PRO A 218 -3.92 13.97 7.63
N PRO A 219 -5.01 14.29 8.38
CA PRO A 219 -6.23 13.48 8.33
C PRO A 219 -6.83 13.43 6.92
N ASN A 220 -6.91 14.58 6.24
CA ASN A 220 -7.39 14.63 4.86
C ASN A 220 -6.46 13.92 3.87
N GLN A 221 -5.15 13.89 4.13
CA GLN A 221 -4.17 13.15 3.31
C GLN A 221 -4.40 11.64 3.41
N LYS A 222 -4.65 11.14 4.62
CA LYS A 222 -5.00 9.73 4.84
C LYS A 222 -6.28 9.36 4.11
N THR A 223 -7.36 10.14 4.28
CA THR A 223 -8.62 9.92 3.55
C THR A 223 -8.41 9.97 2.04
N GLU A 224 -7.61 10.93 1.54
CA GLU A 224 -7.32 11.03 0.12
C GLU A 224 -6.57 9.81 -0.41
N ALA A 225 -5.60 9.28 0.33
CA ALA A 225 -4.89 8.06 -0.02
C ALA A 225 -5.82 6.84 -0.02
N ARG A 226 -6.63 6.68 1.03
CA ARG A 226 -7.59 5.57 1.13
C ARG A 226 -8.64 5.61 0.02
N LEU A 227 -9.16 6.80 -0.29
CA LEU A 227 -10.11 6.99 -1.39
C LEU A 227 -9.51 6.56 -2.73
N ARG A 228 -8.24 6.89 -2.99
CA ARG A 228 -7.54 6.45 -4.22
C ARG A 228 -7.46 4.92 -4.30
N CYS A 229 -7.16 4.27 -3.18
CA CYS A 229 -7.09 2.80 -3.11
C CYS A 229 -8.47 2.18 -3.39
N ALA A 230 -9.53 2.68 -2.74
CA ALA A 230 -10.89 2.21 -2.95
C ALA A 230 -11.37 2.40 -4.40
N ILE A 231 -11.08 3.55 -5.02
CA ILE A 231 -11.41 3.78 -6.44
C ILE A 231 -10.61 2.83 -7.34
N LEU A 232 -9.33 2.56 -7.02
CA LEU A 232 -8.53 1.64 -7.82
C LEU A 232 -9.07 0.21 -7.75
N ASN A 233 -9.48 -0.26 -6.56
CA ASN A 233 -10.16 -1.55 -6.41
C ASN A 233 -11.41 -1.61 -7.29
N ARG A 234 -12.21 -0.54 -7.29
CA ARG A 234 -13.38 -0.48 -8.17
C ARG A 234 -13.01 -0.60 -9.65
N PHE A 235 -11.89 -0.02 -10.09
CA PHE A 235 -11.41 -0.21 -11.45
C PHE A 235 -10.96 -1.64 -11.72
N THR A 236 -10.22 -2.26 -10.78
CA THR A 236 -9.81 -3.66 -10.88
C THR A 236 -11.03 -4.58 -11.07
N GLN A 237 -12.12 -4.35 -10.32
CA GLN A 237 -13.36 -5.12 -10.40
C GLN A 237 -14.13 -4.91 -11.72
N LEU A 238 -14.06 -3.73 -12.31
CA LEU A 238 -14.70 -3.45 -13.60
C LEU A 238 -13.95 -4.08 -14.77
N GLY A 239 -12.68 -4.45 -14.57
CA GLY A 239 -11.88 -5.18 -15.54
C GLY A 239 -10.43 -4.71 -15.56
N MET A 240 -9.54 -5.66 -15.84
CA MET A 240 -8.11 -5.42 -16.05
C MET A 240 -7.72 -5.84 -17.46
N PRO A 241 -6.81 -5.12 -18.13
CA PRO A 241 -6.28 -5.56 -19.42
C PRO A 241 -5.59 -6.92 -19.27
N GLN A 242 -5.91 -7.85 -20.16
CA GLN A 242 -5.23 -9.15 -20.25
C GLN A 242 -3.90 -8.95 -20.97
N PHE A 243 -2.79 -9.18 -20.27
CA PHE A 243 -1.47 -9.19 -20.88
C PHE A 243 -1.14 -10.61 -21.35
N VAL A 244 -1.19 -10.83 -22.66
CA VAL A 244 -0.68 -12.06 -23.27
C VAL A 244 0.80 -11.84 -23.50
N TRP A 245 1.63 -12.54 -22.74
CA TRP A 245 3.07 -12.59 -23.00
C TRP A 245 3.28 -13.55 -24.17
N SER A 246 3.58 -12.99 -25.35
CA SER A 246 4.03 -13.73 -26.53
C SER A 246 5.49 -14.14 -26.40
#